data_AF-A0A1F5SHJ0-F1
#
_entry.id   AF-A0A1F5SHJ0-F1
#
_cell.length_a   1.000
_cell.length_b   1.000
_cell.length_c   1.000
_cell.angle_alpha   90.00
_cell.angle_beta   90.00
_cell.angle_gamma   90.00
#
_symmetry.space_group_name_H-M   'P 1'
#
loop_
_entity.id
_entity.type
_entity.pdbx_description
1 polymer ?
#
loop_
_entity_poly.entity_id
_entity_poly.type
_entity_poly.pdbx_seq_one_letter_code
_entity_poly.pdbx_strand_id
1 'polypeptide(L)'
;MITNYKNYPDKKVVSIPVGKDGQWASNLKIALEKYQYPYIIYLQEDYFLTSPVNTEKILKFLEIIKKENAAYLRLTPTPPPDRQHKRYKEIGAISPEASYRASLQAAIWETNTLRNLLKDGETGWDMELGGGRERAKKIAEPFLCANKPAINYYMTGIVKGRWEYGAVKFLKKEGFKKINFNTRGVEPRKTYIDRKLRNLPMLGIFFRQISRIKAGLKRRII
;
A
#
# COMPACT_ATOMS: atom_id res chain seq x y z
N MET A 1 2.55 6.99 14.09
CA MET A 1 1.37 7.38 13.28
C MET A 1 1.54 8.83 12.86
N ILE A 2 1.48 9.10 11.56
CA ILE A 2 1.56 10.48 11.03
C ILE A 2 0.20 11.12 11.22
N THR A 3 0.17 12.33 11.75
CA THR A 3 -1.05 13.10 12.01
C THR A 3 -0.82 14.55 11.61
N ASN A 4 -1.89 15.33 11.46
CA ASN A 4 -1.76 16.77 11.29
C ASN A 4 -1.35 17.45 12.61
N TYR A 5 -2.34 17.80 13.43
CA TYR A 5 -2.13 18.51 14.70
C TYR A 5 -2.45 17.66 15.94
N LYS A 6 -3.08 16.49 15.73
CA LYS A 6 -3.63 15.69 16.83
C LYS A 6 -2.64 14.63 17.29
N ASN A 7 -2.70 14.33 18.59
CA ASN A 7 -2.02 13.17 19.18
C ASN A 7 -3.05 12.10 19.51
N TYR A 8 -2.71 10.85 19.23
CA TYR A 8 -3.48 9.70 19.66
C TYR A 8 -3.05 9.29 21.08
N PRO A 9 -3.98 9.16 22.04
CA PRO A 9 -3.66 9.08 23.46
C PRO A 9 -3.23 7.67 23.94
N ASP A 10 -2.71 6.82 23.06
CA ASP A 10 -2.21 5.49 23.43
C ASP A 10 -0.68 5.50 23.51
N LYS A 11 -0.13 5.08 24.66
CA LYS A 11 1.32 5.02 24.91
C LYS A 11 2.10 4.10 23.96
N LYS A 12 1.44 3.15 23.30
CA LYS A 12 2.04 2.26 22.31
C LYS A 12 2.17 2.92 20.94
N VAL A 13 1.59 4.10 20.75
CA VAL A 13 1.54 4.81 19.48
C VAL A 13 2.20 6.17 19.63
N VAL A 14 3.36 6.33 18.99
CA VAL A 14 3.97 7.65 18.85
C VAL A 14 3.27 8.39 17.70
N SER A 15 2.61 9.50 18.03
CA SER A 15 2.03 10.42 17.04
C SER A 15 3.10 11.36 16.50
N ILE A 16 3.06 11.62 15.20
CA ILE A 16 3.99 12.50 14.48
C ILE A 16 3.16 13.62 13.87
N PRO A 17 2.90 14.70 14.61
CA PRO A 17 2.18 15.85 14.08
C PRO A 17 3.05 16.58 13.06
N VAL A 18 2.63 16.59 11.80
CA VAL A 18 3.31 17.27 10.69
C VAL A 18 2.74 18.66 10.41
N GLY A 19 1.69 19.05 11.15
CA GLY A 19 1.02 20.33 10.99
C GLY A 19 0.03 20.35 9.81
N LYS A 20 0.11 21.39 8.98
CA LYS A 20 -0.78 21.56 7.82
C LYS A 20 -0.57 20.41 6.85
N ASP A 21 -1.67 19.84 6.35
CA ASP A 21 -1.61 18.73 5.39
C ASP A 21 -0.89 19.17 4.09
N GLY A 22 0.26 18.54 3.82
CA GLY A 22 1.08 18.76 2.63
C GLY A 22 0.91 17.67 1.56
N GLN A 23 -0.12 16.82 1.67
CA GLN A 23 -0.26 15.55 0.93
C GLN A 23 0.65 14.44 1.45
N TRP A 24 0.39 13.23 0.95
CA TRP A 24 1.01 11.99 1.40
C TRP A 24 2.55 12.06 1.42
N ALA A 25 3.18 12.47 0.32
CA ALA A 25 4.63 12.44 0.20
C ALA A 25 5.32 13.44 1.14
N SER A 26 4.83 14.67 1.20
CA SER A 26 5.42 15.71 2.08
C SER A 26 5.24 15.37 3.55
N ASN A 27 4.07 14.87 3.95
CA ASN A 27 3.83 14.42 5.32
C ASN A 27 4.75 13.25 5.70
N LEU A 28 4.97 12.29 4.78
CA LEU A 28 5.86 11.17 5.02
C LEU A 28 7.32 11.61 5.11
N LYS A 29 7.79 12.55 4.28
CA LYS A 29 9.15 13.10 4.37
C LYS A 29 9.45 13.67 5.76
N ILE A 30 8.56 14.50 6.30
CA ILE A 30 8.71 15.09 7.64
C ILE A 30 8.88 13.99 8.70
N ALA A 31 8.10 12.90 8.58
CA ALA A 31 8.21 11.77 9.49
C ALA A 31 9.55 11.02 9.36
N LEU A 32 10.04 10.81 8.12
CA LEU A 32 11.33 10.16 7.84
C LEU A 32 12.55 11.02 8.18
N GLU A 33 12.40 12.34 8.26
CA GLU A 33 13.43 13.26 8.74
C GLU A 33 13.53 13.20 10.27
N LYS A 34 12.37 13.14 10.95
CA LYS A 34 12.29 13.06 12.41
C LYS A 34 12.80 11.73 12.96
N TYR A 35 12.59 10.62 12.25
CA TYR A 35 12.98 9.28 12.69
C TYR A 35 13.87 8.60 11.66
N GLN A 36 15.18 8.64 11.93
CA GLN A 36 16.21 8.14 11.03
C GLN A 36 16.54 6.66 11.31
N TYR A 37 15.57 5.78 11.07
CA TYR A 37 15.83 4.35 11.04
C TYR A 37 16.32 3.94 9.65
N PRO A 38 17.29 3.02 9.51
CA PRO A 38 17.80 2.59 8.20
C PRO A 38 16.74 1.82 7.39
N TYR A 39 15.85 1.11 8.10
CA TYR A 39 14.72 0.41 7.51
C TYR A 39 13.45 0.73 8.27
N ILE A 40 12.33 0.82 7.56
CA ILE A 40 11.01 0.97 8.15
C ILE A 40 10.02 -0.02 7.53
N ILE A 41 8.97 -0.34 8.28
CA ILE A 41 7.77 -0.95 7.71
C ILE A 41 6.78 0.16 7.44
N TYR A 42 6.40 0.32 6.18
CA TYR A 42 5.33 1.22 5.77
C TYR A 42 4.00 0.46 5.72
N LEU A 43 2.94 1.05 6.29
CA LEU A 43 1.57 0.53 6.25
C LEU A 43 0.58 1.71 6.16
N GLN A 44 -0.46 1.55 5.34
CA GLN A 44 -1.56 2.53 5.24
C GLN A 44 -2.42 2.51 6.50
N GLU A 45 -2.95 3.68 6.91
CA GLU A 45 -3.75 3.82 8.13
C GLU A 45 -5.08 3.05 8.10
N ASP A 46 -5.57 2.70 6.91
CA ASP A 46 -6.83 2.00 6.68
C ASP A 46 -6.64 0.51 6.36
N TYR A 47 -5.45 -0.04 6.61
CA TYR A 47 -5.16 -1.46 6.50
C TYR A 47 -5.29 -2.11 7.87
N PHE A 48 -6.38 -2.84 8.09
CA PHE A 48 -6.67 -3.43 9.39
C PHE A 48 -6.06 -4.81 9.49
N LEU A 49 -5.15 -5.02 10.45
CA LEU A 49 -4.59 -6.33 10.74
C LEU A 49 -5.71 -7.32 11.08
N THR A 50 -5.67 -8.50 10.45
CA THR A 50 -6.70 -9.54 10.65
C THR A 50 -6.20 -10.74 11.46
N SER A 51 -4.91 -10.79 11.77
CA SER A 51 -4.31 -11.78 12.66
C SER A 51 -3.01 -11.25 13.27
N PRO A 52 -2.51 -11.87 14.36
CA PRO A 52 -1.21 -11.53 14.91
C PRO A 52 -0.09 -11.60 13.85
N VAL A 53 0.81 -10.62 13.89
CA VAL A 53 1.96 -10.58 12.98
C VAL A 53 3.02 -11.58 13.44
N ASN A 54 3.54 -12.38 12.51
CA ASN A 54 4.67 -13.26 12.79
C ASN A 54 5.98 -12.46 12.79
N THR A 55 6.43 -12.04 13.97
CA THR A 55 7.65 -11.25 14.16
C THR A 55 8.90 -11.92 13.59
N GLU A 56 9.07 -13.23 13.80
CA GLU A 56 10.25 -13.97 13.31
C GLU A 56 10.34 -13.93 11.79
N LYS A 57 9.22 -14.06 11.10
CA LYS A 57 9.15 -13.96 9.64
C LYS A 57 9.52 -12.55 9.15
N ILE A 58 9.07 -11.51 9.84
CA ILE A 58 9.43 -10.12 9.53
C ILE A 58 10.92 -9.88 9.73
N LEU A 59 11.50 -10.34 10.85
CA LEU A 59 12.93 -10.23 11.13
C LEU A 59 13.75 -11.00 10.09
N LYS A 60 13.32 -12.19 9.68
CA LYS A 60 13.95 -12.93 8.58
C LYS A 60 13.96 -12.13 7.27
N PHE A 61 12.86 -11.46 6.93
CA PHE A 61 12.79 -10.61 5.73
C PHE A 61 13.63 -9.34 5.86
N LEU A 62 13.74 -8.78 7.06
CA LEU A 62 14.67 -7.69 7.36
C LEU A 62 16.14 -8.11 7.17
N GLU A 63 16.50 -9.35 7.51
CA GLU A 63 17.85 -9.84 7.25
C GLU A 63 18.10 -10.11 5.76
N ILE A 64 17.09 -10.56 5.02
CA ILE A 64 17.19 -10.74 3.57
C ILE A 64 17.37 -9.40 2.85
N ILE A 65 16.56 -8.38 3.18
CA ILE A 65 16.66 -7.06 2.51
C ILE A 65 18.04 -6.44 2.75
N LYS A 66 18.63 -6.60 3.96
CA LYS A 66 20.01 -6.18 4.26
C LYS A 66 21.05 -6.94 3.44
N LYS A 67 20.98 -8.27 3.42
CA LYS A 67 21.96 -9.13 2.71
C LYS A 67 21.95 -8.94 1.20
N GLU A 68 20.79 -8.67 0.62
CA GLU A 68 20.64 -8.39 -0.81
C GLU A 68 20.87 -6.91 -1.15
N ASN A 69 21.16 -6.06 -0.17
CA ASN A 69 21.20 -4.60 -0.31
C ASN A 69 19.99 -4.07 -1.09
N ALA A 70 18.81 -4.58 -0.74
CA ALA A 70 17.58 -4.31 -1.45
C ALA A 70 16.93 -3.01 -0.95
N ALA A 71 16.35 -2.25 -1.88
CA ALA A 71 15.64 -1.02 -1.59
C ALA A 71 14.29 -1.26 -0.90
N TYR A 72 13.68 -2.41 -1.20
CA TYR A 72 12.27 -2.66 -0.91
C TYR A 72 11.99 -4.15 -0.83
N LEU A 73 11.13 -4.54 0.12
CA LEU A 73 10.54 -5.88 0.20
C LEU A 73 9.05 -5.76 0.50
N ARG A 74 8.20 -6.05 -0.50
CA ARG A 74 6.75 -6.13 -0.31
C ARG A 74 6.37 -7.34 0.51
N LEU A 75 5.57 -7.13 1.56
CA LEU A 75 5.17 -8.17 2.50
C LEU A 75 3.93 -8.95 2.06
N THR A 76 3.21 -8.47 1.05
CA THR A 76 2.01 -9.11 0.49
C THR A 76 2.13 -9.24 -1.04
N PRO A 77 1.96 -10.42 -1.66
CA PRO A 77 2.11 -10.63 -3.10
C PRO A 77 0.92 -10.08 -3.90
N THR A 78 0.72 -8.75 -3.86
CA THR A 78 -0.32 -8.06 -4.61
C THR A 78 0.23 -6.78 -5.22
N PRO A 79 0.70 -6.81 -6.49
CA PRO A 79 0.93 -8.00 -7.33
C PRO A 79 2.01 -8.97 -6.79
N PRO A 80 2.00 -10.25 -7.22
CA PRO A 80 3.07 -11.21 -6.93
C PRO A 80 4.40 -10.80 -7.62
N PRO A 81 5.54 -11.39 -7.21
CA PRO A 81 6.82 -11.14 -7.89
C PRO A 81 6.81 -11.62 -9.34
N ASP A 82 7.61 -10.97 -10.18
CA ASP A 82 7.79 -11.36 -11.58
C ASP A 82 8.65 -12.62 -11.74
N ARG A 83 9.61 -12.82 -10.83
CA ARG A 83 10.55 -13.95 -10.87
C ARG A 83 10.86 -14.47 -9.47
N GLN A 84 11.08 -15.77 -9.34
CA GLN A 84 11.54 -16.37 -8.09
C GLN A 84 12.95 -15.91 -7.74
N HIS A 85 13.22 -15.64 -6.46
CA HIS A 85 14.57 -15.30 -6.01
C HIS A 85 15.47 -16.55 -6.02
N LYS A 86 16.68 -16.43 -6.55
CA LYS A 86 17.60 -17.57 -6.74
C LYS A 86 17.99 -18.26 -5.43
N ARG A 87 18.26 -17.47 -4.38
CA ARG A 87 18.72 -17.99 -3.08
C ARG A 87 17.62 -18.23 -2.05
N TYR A 88 16.49 -17.51 -2.15
CA TYR A 88 15.50 -17.43 -1.08
C TYR A 88 14.14 -17.86 -1.60
N LYS A 89 13.69 -19.06 -1.21
CA LYS A 89 12.45 -19.68 -1.73
C LYS A 89 11.16 -18.94 -1.34
N GLU A 90 11.20 -18.10 -0.31
CA GLU A 90 10.02 -17.41 0.21
C GLU A 90 9.78 -16.02 -0.39
N ILE A 91 10.71 -15.53 -1.21
CA ILE A 91 10.60 -14.24 -1.88
C ILE A 91 10.89 -14.37 -3.37
N GLY A 92 10.45 -13.38 -4.12
CA GLY A 92 10.79 -13.17 -5.53
C GLY A 92 11.28 -11.75 -5.79
N ALA A 93 11.75 -11.53 -7.00
CA ALA A 93 12.16 -10.22 -7.50
C ALA A 93 11.01 -9.55 -8.26
N ILE A 94 10.90 -8.24 -8.10
CA ILE A 94 10.01 -7.37 -8.86
C ILE A 94 10.84 -6.74 -9.99
N SER A 95 10.36 -6.85 -11.22
CA SER A 95 11.04 -6.32 -12.41
C SER A 95 11.07 -4.78 -12.39
N PRO A 96 12.12 -4.14 -12.95
CA PRO A 96 12.13 -2.70 -13.11
C PRO A 96 10.88 -2.13 -13.78
N GLU A 97 10.36 -2.82 -14.80
CA GLU A 97 9.18 -2.40 -15.56
C GLU A 97 7.85 -2.85 -14.97
N ALA A 98 7.87 -3.55 -13.84
CA ALA A 98 6.67 -4.05 -13.20
C ALA A 98 5.72 -2.89 -12.87
N SER A 99 4.44 -3.08 -13.20
CA SER A 99 3.42 -2.16 -12.71
C SER A 99 3.37 -2.27 -11.19
N TYR A 100 3.24 -1.12 -10.52
CA TYR A 100 3.33 -1.04 -9.06
C TYR A 100 4.67 -1.55 -8.51
N ARG A 101 5.82 -1.34 -9.17
CA ARG A 101 7.14 -1.73 -8.62
C ARG A 101 7.33 -1.25 -7.17
N ALA A 102 7.02 0.02 -6.94
CA ALA A 102 7.06 0.70 -5.64
C ALA A 102 5.68 0.78 -4.97
N SER A 103 4.91 -0.31 -4.98
CA SER A 103 3.58 -0.32 -4.36
C SER A 103 3.59 0.08 -2.89
N LEU A 104 2.57 0.82 -2.47
CA LEU A 104 2.31 1.22 -1.09
C LEU A 104 1.52 0.18 -0.29
N GLN A 105 1.47 -1.06 -0.76
CA GLN A 105 1.17 -2.22 0.09
C GLN A 105 2.15 -2.29 1.26
N ALA A 106 1.81 -3.09 2.28
CA ALA A 106 2.70 -3.32 3.41
C ALA A 106 4.09 -3.77 2.92
N ALA A 107 5.14 -3.06 3.31
CA ALA A 107 6.49 -3.31 2.82
C ALA A 107 7.56 -2.85 3.80
N ILE A 108 8.69 -3.56 3.79
CA ILE A 108 9.94 -3.08 4.37
C ILE A 108 10.61 -2.19 3.32
N TRP A 109 11.02 -0.99 3.73
CA TRP A 109 11.73 -0.03 2.90
C TRP A 109 13.11 0.24 3.49
N GLU A 110 14.12 0.35 2.64
CA GLU A 110 15.30 1.12 2.97
C GLU A 110 14.92 2.60 2.96
N THR A 111 15.19 3.29 4.06
CA THR A 111 14.60 4.59 4.34
C THR A 111 15.07 5.68 3.38
N ASN A 112 16.34 5.68 2.98
CA ASN A 112 16.86 6.69 2.06
C ASN A 112 16.27 6.52 0.67
N THR A 113 16.10 5.28 0.22
CA THR A 113 15.45 4.94 -1.04
C THR A 113 14.02 5.42 -1.05
N LEU A 114 13.25 5.15 0.01
CA LEU A 114 11.90 5.68 0.12
C LEU A 114 11.92 7.22 0.10
N ARG A 115 12.79 7.87 0.88
CA ARG A 115 12.90 9.34 0.90
C ARG A 115 13.18 9.92 -0.50
N ASN A 116 14.10 9.31 -1.26
CA ASN A 116 14.46 9.73 -2.61
C ASN A 116 13.33 9.55 -3.63
N LEU A 117 12.39 8.63 -3.35
CA LEU A 117 11.20 8.45 -4.18
C LEU A 117 10.13 9.51 -3.92
N LEU A 118 10.12 10.17 -2.76
CA LEU A 118 9.10 11.14 -2.39
C LEU A 118 9.32 12.48 -3.08
N LYS A 119 8.29 13.00 -3.75
CA LYS A 119 8.25 14.36 -4.30
C LYS A 119 7.12 15.14 -3.64
N ASP A 120 7.39 16.40 -3.29
CA ASP A 120 6.43 17.18 -2.51
C ASP A 120 5.11 17.39 -3.24
N GLY A 121 4.02 17.35 -2.47
CA GLY A 121 2.65 17.45 -2.97
C GLY A 121 2.09 16.18 -3.63
N GLU A 122 2.87 15.11 -3.80
CA GLU A 122 2.37 13.87 -4.39
C GLU A 122 1.44 13.08 -3.44
N THR A 123 0.40 12.51 -4.01
CA THR A 123 -0.46 11.52 -3.35
C THR A 123 0.18 10.13 -3.41
N GLY A 124 -0.36 9.18 -2.64
CA GLY A 124 0.05 7.77 -2.76
C GLY A 124 -0.18 7.18 -4.15
N TRP A 125 -1.18 7.67 -4.89
CA TRP A 125 -1.42 7.23 -6.28
C TRP A 125 -0.35 7.76 -7.25
N ASP A 126 0.12 8.98 -7.06
CA ASP A 126 1.22 9.55 -7.86
C ASP A 126 2.52 8.77 -7.66
N MET A 127 2.72 8.25 -6.43
CA MET A 127 3.83 7.36 -6.12
C MET A 127 3.72 6.02 -6.86
N GLU A 128 2.56 5.36 -6.81
CA GLU A 128 2.39 4.02 -7.37
C GLU A 128 2.34 4.00 -8.91
N LEU A 129 1.69 4.99 -9.52
CA LEU A 129 1.37 5.00 -10.95
C LEU A 129 1.74 6.28 -11.70
N GLY A 130 2.04 7.36 -11.00
CA GLY A 130 2.48 8.62 -11.58
C GLY A 130 4.00 8.72 -11.69
N GLY A 131 4.56 9.87 -11.31
CA GLY A 131 5.99 10.12 -11.36
C GLY A 131 6.83 9.18 -10.50
N GLY A 132 6.26 8.62 -9.42
CA GLY A 132 6.96 7.67 -8.55
C GLY A 132 7.30 6.36 -9.25
N ARG A 133 6.48 5.92 -10.21
CA ARG A 133 6.77 4.75 -11.05
C ARG A 133 8.07 4.95 -11.82
N GLU A 134 8.22 6.09 -12.49
CA GLU A 134 9.40 6.37 -13.31
C GLU A 134 10.65 6.60 -12.48
N ARG A 135 10.53 7.14 -11.25
CA ARG A 135 11.65 7.20 -10.31
C ARG A 135 12.04 5.82 -9.81
N ALA A 136 11.07 4.97 -9.48
CA ALA A 136 11.31 3.60 -9.03
C ALA A 136 12.01 2.74 -10.08
N LYS A 137 11.69 2.91 -11.37
CA LYS A 137 12.38 2.24 -12.48
C LYS A 137 13.90 2.46 -12.47
N LYS A 138 14.31 3.68 -12.14
CA LYS A 138 15.71 4.12 -12.17
C LYS A 138 16.55 3.65 -10.98
N ILE A 139 15.92 3.06 -9.96
CA ILE A 139 16.62 2.50 -8.81
C ILE A 139 17.27 1.18 -9.23
N ALA A 140 18.58 1.10 -9.03
CA ALA A 140 19.39 -0.08 -9.39
C ALA A 140 19.25 -1.20 -8.34
N GLU A 141 19.05 -0.82 -7.08
CA GLU A 141 18.88 -1.72 -5.95
C GLU A 141 17.66 -2.64 -6.15
N PRO A 142 17.75 -3.91 -5.68
CA PRO A 142 16.66 -4.87 -5.85
C PRO A 142 15.36 -4.44 -5.19
N PHE A 143 14.24 -4.71 -5.88
CA PHE A 143 12.90 -4.70 -5.32
C PHE A 143 12.44 -6.14 -5.17
N LEU A 144 12.10 -6.53 -3.95
CA LEU A 144 11.73 -7.89 -3.58
C LEU A 144 10.26 -7.97 -3.18
N CYS A 145 9.70 -9.17 -3.22
CA CYS A 145 8.33 -9.44 -2.79
C CYS A 145 8.26 -10.79 -2.10
N ALA A 146 7.55 -10.89 -0.98
CA ALA A 146 7.20 -12.17 -0.38
C ALA A 146 6.27 -12.96 -1.31
N ASN A 147 6.49 -14.27 -1.41
CA ASN A 147 5.65 -15.18 -2.22
C ASN A 147 4.29 -15.46 -1.57
N LYS A 148 4.20 -15.28 -0.25
CA LYS A 148 2.97 -15.41 0.56
C LYS A 148 2.89 -14.22 1.52
N PRO A 149 1.68 -13.77 1.92
CA PRO A 149 1.54 -12.71 2.90
C PRO A 149 2.39 -12.95 4.16
N ALA A 150 3.17 -11.94 4.55
CA ALA A 150 3.92 -11.89 5.81
C ALA A 150 3.10 -11.19 6.90
N ILE A 151 2.24 -10.25 6.50
CA ILE A 151 1.28 -9.55 7.33
C ILE A 151 -0.10 -9.76 6.71
N ASN A 152 -1.06 -10.23 7.50
CA ASN A 152 -2.45 -10.37 7.05
C ASN A 152 -3.22 -9.13 7.47
N TYR A 153 -3.85 -8.48 6.48
CA TYR A 153 -4.68 -7.31 6.71
C TYR A 153 -5.85 -7.26 5.73
N TYR A 154 -6.92 -6.59 6.16
CA TYR A 154 -8.03 -6.18 5.33
C TYR A 154 -7.65 -4.85 4.67
N MET A 155 -7.65 -4.83 3.33
CA MET A 155 -7.48 -3.60 2.55
C MET A 155 -8.71 -3.32 1.69
N THR A 156 -9.12 -2.07 1.48
CA THR A 156 -8.84 -0.84 2.23
C THR A 156 -10.07 -0.50 3.07
N GLY A 157 -9.87 0.15 4.22
CA GLY A 157 -10.97 0.67 5.04
C GLY A 157 -11.72 1.85 4.42
N ILE A 158 -11.03 2.69 3.63
CA ILE A 158 -11.58 3.93 3.08
C ILE A 158 -11.46 3.95 1.54
N VAL A 159 -12.59 4.10 0.86
CA VAL A 159 -12.64 4.21 -0.61
C VAL A 159 -13.33 5.51 -0.98
N LYS A 160 -12.63 6.39 -1.72
CA LYS A 160 -13.14 7.68 -2.20
C LYS A 160 -13.76 8.52 -1.08
N GLY A 161 -13.06 8.60 0.06
CA GLY A 161 -13.46 9.37 1.22
C GLY A 161 -14.54 8.74 2.11
N ARG A 162 -15.10 7.59 1.73
CA ARG A 162 -16.14 6.86 2.48
C ARG A 162 -15.62 5.56 3.06
N TRP A 163 -16.25 5.08 4.12
CA TRP A 163 -16.02 3.74 4.64
C TRP A 163 -16.41 2.68 3.61
N GLU A 164 -15.51 1.71 3.42
CA GLU A 164 -15.74 0.53 2.62
C GLU A 164 -16.75 -0.40 3.33
N TYR A 165 -17.75 -0.90 2.60
CA TYR A 165 -18.86 -1.62 3.23
C TYR A 165 -18.40 -2.89 3.98
N GLY A 166 -17.48 -3.65 3.38
CA GLY A 166 -16.90 -4.84 3.99
C GLY A 166 -15.99 -4.50 5.18
N ALA A 167 -15.29 -3.38 5.17
CA ALA A 167 -14.49 -2.89 6.29
C ALA A 167 -15.36 -2.57 7.51
N VAL A 168 -16.52 -1.93 7.31
CA VAL A 168 -17.49 -1.70 8.39
C VAL A 168 -17.96 -3.03 8.98
N LYS A 169 -18.28 -4.01 8.11
CA LYS A 169 -18.68 -5.35 8.55
C LYS A 169 -17.57 -6.04 9.35
N PHE A 170 -16.32 -5.94 8.87
CA PHE A 170 -15.14 -6.48 9.54
C PHE A 170 -14.97 -5.86 10.93
N LEU A 171 -14.91 -4.53 11.04
CA LEU A 171 -14.73 -3.81 12.31
C LEU A 171 -15.82 -4.15 13.33
N LYS A 172 -17.09 -4.24 12.88
CA LYS A 172 -18.20 -4.65 13.76
C LYS A 172 -18.03 -6.09 14.26
N LYS A 173 -17.60 -7.00 13.37
CA LYS A 173 -17.34 -8.41 13.72
C LYS A 173 -16.21 -8.54 14.74
N GLU A 174 -15.14 -7.77 14.59
CA GLU A 174 -14.00 -7.72 15.53
C GLU A 174 -14.31 -6.97 16.85
N GLY A 175 -15.55 -6.50 17.04
CA GLY A 175 -16.00 -5.92 18.30
C GLY A 175 -15.78 -4.41 18.45
N PHE A 176 -15.39 -3.69 17.38
CA PHE A 176 -15.25 -2.23 17.40
C PHE A 176 -16.61 -1.53 17.36
N LYS A 177 -17.25 -1.39 18.52
CA LYS A 177 -18.61 -0.83 18.67
C LYS A 177 -18.68 0.70 18.66
N LYS A 178 -17.59 1.40 19.00
CA LYS A 178 -17.56 2.86 19.22
C LYS A 178 -17.11 3.68 18.00
N ILE A 179 -17.13 3.10 16.79
CA ILE A 179 -16.72 3.82 15.58
C ILE A 179 -17.91 4.59 15.01
N ASN A 180 -17.76 5.91 14.88
CA ASN A 180 -18.72 6.75 14.18
C ASN A 180 -18.49 6.68 12.66
N PHE A 181 -19.29 5.87 11.97
CA PHE A 181 -19.21 5.75 10.51
C PHE A 181 -19.85 6.91 9.75
N ASN A 182 -20.67 7.75 10.41
CA ASN A 182 -21.44 8.79 9.75
C ASN A 182 -20.59 10.00 9.31
N THR A 183 -19.49 10.30 10.01
CA THR A 183 -18.61 11.43 9.68
C THR A 183 -18.07 11.37 8.24
N ARG A 184 -17.72 10.17 7.76
CA ARG A 184 -17.30 9.93 6.37
C ARG A 184 -18.42 9.36 5.50
N GLY A 185 -19.43 8.77 6.14
CA GLY A 185 -20.42 7.93 5.49
C GLY A 185 -19.86 6.58 5.05
N VAL A 186 -20.75 5.65 4.73
CA VAL A 186 -20.42 4.33 4.17
C VAL A 186 -20.75 4.33 2.69
N GLU A 187 -19.94 3.65 1.87
CA GLU A 187 -20.30 3.44 0.48
C GLU A 187 -21.58 2.59 0.34
N PRO A 188 -22.35 2.76 -0.74
CA PRO A 188 -23.51 1.90 -0.98
C PRO A 188 -23.10 0.43 -1.13
N ARG A 189 -23.89 -0.48 -0.55
CA ARG A 189 -23.69 -1.94 -0.68
C ARG A 189 -23.62 -2.38 -2.16
N LYS A 190 -24.39 -1.75 -3.04
CA LYS A 190 -24.35 -2.02 -4.48
C LYS A 190 -22.96 -1.73 -5.08
N THR A 191 -22.37 -0.58 -4.75
CA THR A 191 -21.02 -0.20 -5.18
C THR A 191 -19.97 -1.21 -4.71
N TYR A 192 -20.09 -1.69 -3.47
CA TYR A 192 -19.24 -2.75 -2.92
C TYR A 192 -19.37 -4.06 -3.71
N ILE A 193 -20.60 -4.53 -3.95
CA ILE A 193 -20.87 -5.76 -4.71
C ILE A 193 -20.35 -5.61 -6.14
N ASP A 194 -20.65 -4.51 -6.82
CA ASP A 194 -20.19 -4.24 -8.18
C ASP A 194 -18.65 -4.24 -8.28
N ARG A 195 -17.96 -3.73 -7.25
CA ARG A 195 -16.48 -3.78 -7.18
C ARG A 195 -15.98 -5.21 -6.98
N LYS A 196 -16.57 -5.98 -6.06
CA LYS A 196 -16.23 -7.40 -5.83
C LYS A 196 -16.46 -8.24 -7.09
N LEU A 197 -17.57 -8.02 -7.80
CA LEU A 197 -17.90 -8.73 -9.04
C LEU A 197 -16.92 -8.40 -10.16
N ARG A 198 -16.55 -7.12 -10.35
CA ARG A 198 -15.55 -6.72 -11.35
C ARG A 198 -14.16 -7.28 -11.09
N ASN A 199 -13.83 -7.53 -9.82
CA ASN A 199 -12.55 -8.10 -9.42
C ASN A 199 -12.55 -9.65 -9.44
N LEU A 200 -13.69 -10.30 -9.77
CA LEU A 200 -13.69 -11.73 -10.02
C LEU A 200 -12.96 -12.02 -11.35
N PRO A 201 -12.09 -13.04 -11.40
CA PRO A 201 -11.23 -13.30 -12.56
C PRO A 201 -12.00 -13.42 -13.89
N MET A 202 -13.17 -14.06 -13.88
CA MET A 202 -14.01 -14.28 -15.07
C MET A 202 -14.63 -12.99 -15.63
N LEU A 203 -15.07 -12.07 -14.77
CA LEU A 203 -15.72 -10.82 -15.18
C LEU A 203 -14.72 -9.69 -15.41
N GLY A 204 -13.58 -9.69 -14.72
CA GLY A 204 -12.52 -8.69 -14.88
C GLY A 204 -11.90 -8.68 -16.29
N ILE A 205 -11.82 -9.83 -16.96
CA ILE A 205 -11.39 -9.94 -18.37
C ILE A 205 -12.44 -9.32 -19.29
N PHE A 206 -13.72 -9.63 -19.06
CA PHE A 206 -14.86 -9.13 -19.84
C PHE A 206 -14.99 -7.60 -19.73
N PHE A 207 -14.88 -7.04 -18.52
CA PHE A 207 -14.90 -5.59 -18.31
C PHE A 207 -13.65 -4.88 -18.86
N ARG A 208 -12.47 -5.51 -18.85
CA ARG A 208 -11.28 -4.98 -19.55
C ARG A 208 -11.50 -4.89 -21.05
N GLN A 209 -12.11 -5.90 -21.68
CA GLN A 209 -12.45 -5.84 -23.11
C GLN A 209 -13.48 -4.74 -23.41
N ILE A 210 -14.55 -4.62 -22.62
CA ILE A 210 -15.57 -3.57 -22.80
C ILE A 210 -14.98 -2.16 -22.62
N SER A 211 -14.08 -1.98 -21.64
CA SER A 211 -13.42 -0.68 -21.41
C SER A 211 -12.47 -0.29 -22.56
N ARG A 212 -11.81 -1.26 -23.20
CA ARG A 212 -10.99 -1.06 -24.41
C ARG A 212 -11.85 -0.67 -25.62
N ILE A 213 -13.01 -1.29 -25.80
CA ILE A 213 -13.95 -0.95 -26.88
C ILE A 213 -14.48 0.47 -26.71
N LYS A 214 -14.90 0.87 -25.49
CA LYS A 214 -15.34 2.24 -25.22
C LYS A 214 -14.24 3.29 -25.40
N ALA A 215 -12.99 2.97 -25.04
CA ALA A 215 -11.85 3.86 -25.27
C ALA A 215 -11.49 3.98 -26.76
N GLY A 216 -11.66 2.91 -27.55
CA GLY A 216 -11.47 2.92 -29.01
C GLY A 216 -12.53 3.72 -29.75
N LEU A 217 -13.80 3.64 -29.34
CA LEU A 217 -14.88 4.44 -29.90
C LEU A 217 -14.70 5.95 -29.64
N LYS A 218 -14.15 6.33 -28.48
CA LYS A 218 -13.88 7.74 -28.14
C LYS A 218 -12.73 8.36 -28.95
N ARG A 219 -11.84 7.54 -29.54
CA ARG A 219 -10.73 7.99 -30.40
C ARG A 219 -11.09 8.08 -31.88
N ARG A 220 -12.28 7.62 -32.29
CA ARG A 220 -12.77 7.71 -33.68
C ARG A 220 -13.74 8.88 -33.92
N ILE A 221 -14.01 9.69 -32.90
CA ILE A 221 -14.93 10.84 -32.95
C ILE A 221 -14.16 12.15 -32.66
N ILE A 222 -12.83 12.15 -32.85
CA ILE A 222 -12.00 13.35 -32.88
C ILE A 222 -11.18 13.31 -34.16
#